data_AF-A0A9D3ZEP7-F1
#
_entry.id   AF-A0A9D3ZEP7-F1
#
_cell.length_a   1.000
_cell.length_b   1.000
_cell.length_c   1.000
_cell.angle_alpha   90.00
_cell.angle_beta   90.00
_cell.angle_gamma   90.00
#
_symmetry.space_group_name_H-M   'P 1'
#
loop_
_entity.id
_entity.type
_entity.pdbx_description
1 polymer ?
#
loop_
_entity_poly.entity_id
_entity_poly.type
_entity_poly.pdbx_seq_one_letter_code
_entity_poly.pdbx_strand_id
1 'polypeptide(L)' 'MSHQNHLSMSSKQIRSPFLNEDEERMLNAKRQMAVTFVEPCLSVSTVNLTKWSIGSSLSYIINGDYSNVLKNNRDSLK' A
#
# COMPACT_ATOMS: atom_id res chain seq x y z
N MET A 1 3.12 0.41 -21.53
CA MET A 1 3.84 0.60 -20.26
C MET A 1 3.49 -0.55 -19.34
N SER A 2 4.49 -1.24 -18.79
CA SER A 2 4.26 -2.28 -17.78
C SER A 2 3.69 -1.61 -16.52
N HIS A 3 2.40 -1.80 -16.25
CA HIS A 3 1.81 -1.27 -15.02
C HIS A 3 2.28 -2.19 -13.90
N GLN A 4 3.20 -1.69 -13.08
CA GLN A 4 3.53 -2.37 -11.84
C GLN A 4 2.26 -2.48 -11.00
N ASN A 5 1.83 -3.71 -10.68
CA ASN A 5 0.66 -3.99 -9.84
C ASN A 5 0.97 -3.73 -8.35
N HIS A 6 1.70 -2.67 -8.06
CA HIS A 6 2.06 -2.25 -6.72
C HIS A 6 2.42 -0.76 -6.67
N LEU A 7 2.28 -0.17 -5.49
CA LEU A 7 2.84 1.13 -5.12
C LEU A 7 3.90 0.92 -4.05
N SER A 8 5.10 1.46 -4.28
CA SER A 8 6.19 1.45 -3.32
C SER A 8 6.33 2.82 -2.65
N MET A 9 6.45 2.82 -1.33
CA MET A 9 6.70 4.00 -0.51
C MET A 9 7.92 3.74 0.37
N SER A 10 9.01 4.47 0.10
CA SER A 10 10.19 4.44 0.95
C SER A 10 9.88 5.06 2.32
N SER A 11 10.64 4.68 3.35
CA SER A 11 10.52 5.28 4.69
C SER A 11 10.62 6.81 4.68
N LYS A 12 11.40 7.39 3.75
CA LYS A 12 11.54 8.86 3.59
C LYS A 12 10.28 9.55 3.08
N GLN A 13 9.37 8.83 2.42
CA GLN A 13 8.10 9.37 1.92
C GLN A 13 6.99 9.32 2.98
N ILE A 14 7.18 8.53 4.05
CA ILE A 14 6.23 8.43 5.16
C ILE A 14 6.48 9.61 6.11
N ARG A 15 5.55 10.57 6.12
CA ARG A 15 5.67 11.81 6.91
C ARG A 15 5.17 11.66 8.35
N SER A 16 4.30 10.69 8.58
CA SER A 16 3.68 10.42 9.87
C SER A 16 3.45 8.92 10.01
N PRO A 17 3.51 8.36 11.24
CA PRO A 17 3.10 6.99 11.49
C PRO A 17 1.65 6.79 11.00
N PHE A 18 1.42 5.71 10.28
CA PHE A 18 0.11 5.35 9.73
C PHE A 18 -0.37 3.98 10.22
N LEU A 19 0.47 3.28 10.98
CA LEU A 19 0.14 2.05 11.71
C LEU A 19 0.28 2.30 13.20
N ASN A 20 -0.60 1.71 14.00
CA ASN A 20 -0.40 1.61 15.44
C ASN A 20 0.59 0.49 15.79
N GLU A 21 0.98 0.38 17.07
CA GLU A 21 1.99 -0.58 17.52
C GLU A 21 1.59 -2.05 17.25
N ASP A 22 0.31 -2.39 17.40
CA ASP A 22 -0.17 -3.76 17.18
C ASP A 22 -0.22 -4.11 15.70
N GLU A 23 -0.62 -3.17 14.85
CA GLU A 23 -0.56 -3.29 13.39
C GLU A 23 0.87 -3.45 12.90
N GLU A 24 1.79 -2.63 13.41
CA GLU A 24 3.22 -2.71 13.09
C GLU A 24 3.80 -4.08 13.49
N ARG A 25 3.48 -4.57 14.70
CA ARG A 25 3.87 -5.93 15.15
C ARG A 25 3.30 -7.01 14.24
N MET A 26 2.03 -6.90 13.87
CA MET A 26 1.38 -7.85 12.97
C MET A 26 2.05 -7.86 11.58
N LEU A 27 2.38 -6.69 11.03
CA LEU A 27 3.05 -6.58 9.73
C LEU A 27 4.42 -7.23 9.76
N ASN A 28 5.19 -6.99 10.82
CA ASN A 28 6.53 -7.55 10.98
C ASN A 28 6.49 -9.07 11.16
N ALA A 29 5.45 -9.63 11.81
CA ALA A 29 5.28 -11.06 12.01
C ALA A 29 4.79 -11.79 10.75
N LYS A 30 3.74 -11.26 10.09
CA LYS A 30 3.07 -11.91 8.95
C LYS A 30 3.67 -11.54 7.59
N ARG A 31 4.58 -10.55 7.56
CA ARG A 31 5.16 -9.89 6.37
C ARG A 31 4.16 -9.14 5.48
N GLN A 32 2.87 -9.44 5.60
CA GLN A 32 1.77 -8.84 4.86
C GLN A 32 0.51 -8.71 5.75
N MET A 33 -0.29 -7.67 5.52
CA MET A 33 -1.65 -7.56 6.05
C MET A 33 -2.60 -7.00 5.00
N ALA A 34 -3.88 -7.41 5.03
CA ALA A 34 -4.91 -6.76 4.25
C ALA A 34 -5.29 -5.43 4.91
N VAL A 35 -5.40 -4.36 4.13
CA VAL A 35 -5.76 -3.03 4.59
C VAL A 35 -6.86 -2.43 3.73
N THR A 36 -7.64 -1.56 4.35
CA THR A 36 -8.63 -0.73 3.67
C THR A 36 -7.92 0.45 3.02
N PHE A 37 -8.10 0.62 1.71
CA PHE A 37 -7.56 1.73 0.94
C PHE A 37 -8.70 2.63 0.49
N VAL A 38 -8.75 3.84 1.06
CA VAL A 38 -9.73 4.86 0.69
C VAL A 38 -9.21 5.63 -0.51
N GLU A 39 -9.91 5.53 -1.64
CA GLU A 39 -9.55 6.16 -2.89
C GLU A 39 -10.00 7.64 -2.93
N PRO A 40 -9.36 8.51 -3.74
CA PRO A 40 -9.77 9.91 -3.89
C PRO A 40 -11.25 10.11 -4.27
N CYS A 41 -11.84 9.15 -4.99
CA CYS A 41 -13.26 9.16 -5.34
C CYS A 41 -14.20 8.65 -4.22
N LEU A 42 -13.68 8.46 -3.00
CA LEU A 42 -14.35 7.89 -1.83
C LEU A 42 -14.75 6.42 -1.96
N SER A 43 -14.34 5.75 -3.04
CA SER A 43 -14.42 4.29 -3.14
C SER A 43 -13.48 3.64 -2.13
N VAL A 44 -13.84 2.43 -1.69
CA VAL A 44 -13.07 1.67 -0.73
C VAL A 44 -12.61 0.37 -1.38
N SER A 45 -11.30 0.19 -1.45
CA SER A 45 -10.66 -1.02 -1.96
C SER A 45 -9.97 -1.79 -0.85
N THR A 46 -9.88 -3.11 -0.99
CA THR A 46 -9.04 -3.94 -0.11
C THR A 46 -7.75 -4.25 -0.85
N VAL A 47 -6.63 -3.84 -0.27
CA VAL A 47 -5.28 -4.09 -0.81
C VAL A 47 -4.42 -4.74 0.25
N ASN A 48 -3.25 -5.23 -0.15
CA ASN A 48 -2.28 -5.76 0.78
C ASN A 48 -1.19 -4.74 1.07
N LEU A 49 -0.89 -4.53 2.34
CA LEU A 49 0.29 -3.81 2.80
C LEU A 49 1.38 -4.81 3.16
N THR A 50 2.58 -4.63 2.60
CA THR A 50 3.75 -5.47 2.83
C THR A 50 4.93 -4.58 3.21
N LYS A 51 5.85 -5.07 4.05
CA LYS A 51 7.09 -4.35 4.41
C LYS A 51 8.30 -5.10 3.86
N TRP A 52 9.09 -4.45 3.03
CA TRP A 52 10.29 -5.02 2.42
C TRP A 52 11.55 -4.36 2.96
N SER A 53 12.54 -5.19 3.29
CA SER A 53 13.91 -4.75 3.55
C SER A 53 14.68 -4.76 2.23
N ILE A 54 15.12 -3.59 1.78
CA ILE A 54 15.89 -3.42 0.54
C ILE A 54 17.26 -2.87 0.93
N GLY A 55 18.24 -3.77 1.05
CA GLY A 55 19.55 -3.45 1.61
C GLY A 55 19.43 -2.99 3.07
N SER A 56 19.94 -1.81 3.38
CA SER A 56 19.81 -1.16 4.69
C SER A 56 18.54 -0.32 4.87
N SER A 57 17.65 -0.29 3.86
CA SER A 57 16.46 0.54 3.85
C SER A 57 15.17 -0.28 3.96
N LEU A 58 14.09 0.39 4.38
CA LEU A 58 12.75 -0.20 4.49
C LEU A 58 11.79 0.53 3.55
N SER A 59 10.95 -0.26 2.88
CA SER A 59 9.88 0.22 2.01
C SER A 59 8.57 -0.46 2.35
N TYR A 60 7.49 0.32 2.34
CA TYR A 60 6.12 -0.16 2.41
C TYR A 60 5.58 -0.34 0.99
N ILE A 61 5.00 -1.51 0.72
CA ILE A 61 4.47 -1.86 -0.59
C ILE A 61 2.98 -2.10 -0.45
N ILE A 62 2.19 -1.35 -1.21
CA ILE A 62 0.78 -1.65 -1.46
C ILE A 62 0.70 -2.52 -2.71
N ASN A 63 0.13 -3.72 -2.60
CA ASN A 63 0.02 -4.68 -3.71
C ASN A 63 -1.27 -5.50 -3.62
N GLY A 64 -1.35 -6.60 -4.38
CA GLY A 64 -2.55 -7.42 -4.51
C GLY A 64 -3.42 -6.88 -5.63
N ASP A 65 -4.51 -6.20 -5.29
CA ASP A 65 -5.47 -5.67 -6.27
C ASP A 65 -5.24 -4.21 -6.66
N TYR A 66 -4.00 -3.72 -6.53
CA TYR A 66 -3.67 -2.31 -6.77
C TYR A 66 -3.94 -1.88 -8.22
N SER A 67 -3.81 -2.78 -9.20
CA SER A 67 -4.14 -2.48 -10.59
C SER A 67 -5.63 -2.18 -10.82
N ASN A 68 -6.54 -2.78 -10.03
CA ASN A 68 -7.96 -2.42 -10.08
C ASN A 68 -8.21 -1.05 -9.48
N VAL A 69 -7.53 -0.69 -8.38
CA VAL A 69 -7.52 0.68 -7.84
C VAL A 69 -7.11 1.68 -8.93
N LEU A 70 -6.05 1.40 -9.69
CA LEU A 70 -5.60 2.27 -10.78
C LEU A 70 -6.64 2.42 -11.90
N LYS A 71 -7.33 1.33 -12.28
CA LYS A 71 -8.39 1.37 -13.29
C LYS A 71 -9.56 2.22 -12.82
N ASN A 72 -10.06 1.96 -11.60
CA ASN A 72 -11.21 2.66 -11.03
C ASN A 72 -10.95 4.17 -10.93
N ASN A 73 -9.76 4.58 -10.46
CA ASN A 73 -9.40 6.00 -10.37
C ASN A 73 -9.23 6.68 -11.73
N ARG A 74 -8.79 5.95 -12.77
CA ARG A 74 -8.66 6.51 -14.12
C ARG A 74 -10.03 6.84 -14.72
N ASP A 75 -11.02 6.00 -14.46
CA ASP A 75 -12.37 6.19 -14.99
C ASP A 75 -13.19 7.20 -14.16
N SER A 76 -12.84 7.47 -12.90
CA SER A 76 -13.51 8.50 -12.08
C SER A 76 -13.16 9.95 -12.45
N LEU A 77 -12.19 10.18 -13.34
CA LEU A 77 -11.80 11.52 -13.82
C LEU A 77 -12.48 11.92 -15.15
N LYS A 78 -13.41 11.10 -15.64
CA LYS A 78 -14.25 11.38 -16.80
C LYS A 78 -15.62 11.87 -16.35
#